data_AF-A0A3P6RTV1-F1
#
_entry.id   AF-A0A3P6RTV1-F1
#
_cell.length_a   1.000
_cell.length_b   1.000
_cell.length_c   1.000
_cell.angle_alpha   90.00
_cell.angle_beta   90.00
_cell.angle_gamma   90.00
#
_symmetry.space_group_name_H-M   'P 1'
#
loop_
_entity.id
_entity.type
_entity.pdbx_description
1 polymer ?
#
loop_
_entity_poly.entity_id
_entity_poly.type
_entity_poly.pdbx_seq_one_letter_code
_entity_poly.pdbx_strand_id
1 'polypeptide(L)'
;MVMYEILFRSFPYSDKVDLNEMATKAAEGEKISRPSVQKDKQLHPDLQALLQDCWHDSPDARPSVRRVRLSTESIMKTKGSLVDSMTRMMEEYANNLEKLVGERTGMLEEATIRADKLLGQLLPKFVANELKNGRPVPPKMYKSATVLFTDVVGFTKLCGSSTPIEVVNLLNSVYSGFDDIINKHDGYKVSKRE
;
A
#
# COMPACT_ATOMS: atom_id res chain seq x y z
N MET A 1 32.15 9.51 10.80
CA MET A 1 31.13 9.26 9.75
C MET A 1 30.54 7.86 9.88
N VAL A 2 31.36 6.81 9.80
CA VAL A 2 30.91 5.41 9.94
C VAL A 2 30.06 5.16 11.20
N MET A 3 30.46 5.67 12.36
CA MET A 3 29.67 5.55 13.60
C MET A 3 28.27 6.18 13.47
N TYR A 4 28.15 7.33 12.80
CA TYR A 4 26.86 7.99 12.58
C TYR A 4 25.98 7.17 11.64
N GLU A 5 26.55 6.67 10.55
CA GLU A 5 25.83 5.87 9.56
C GLU A 5 25.28 4.57 10.19
N ILE A 6 26.07 3.92 11.06
CA ILE A 6 25.64 2.74 11.80
C ILE A 6 24.48 3.07 12.76
N LEU A 7 24.54 4.20 13.46
CA LEU A 7 23.54 4.59 14.47
C LEU A 7 22.24 5.13 13.85
N PHE A 8 22.32 5.93 12.79
CA PHE A 8 21.17 6.65 12.24
C PHE A 8 20.62 6.03 10.96
N ARG A 9 21.35 5.09 10.33
CA ARG A 9 21.04 4.52 9.00
C ARG A 9 20.87 5.60 7.92
N SER A 10 21.59 6.71 8.09
CA SER A 10 21.56 7.87 7.22
C SER A 10 22.95 8.49 7.11
N PHE A 11 23.17 9.26 6.03
CA PHE A 11 24.40 10.04 5.91
C PHE A 11 24.37 11.25 6.85
N PRO A 12 25.53 11.58 7.45
CA PRO A 12 25.65 12.72 8.37
C PRO A 12 25.50 14.09 7.68
N TYR A 13 25.75 14.16 6.37
CA TYR A 13 25.52 15.33 5.55
C TYR A 13 24.30 15.12 4.66
N SER A 14 23.55 16.19 4.38
CA SER A 14 22.46 16.14 3.42
C SER A 14 22.98 16.15 1.99
N ASP A 15 22.20 15.63 1.05
CA ASP A 15 22.55 15.55 -0.38
C ASP A 15 22.79 16.92 -1.06
N LYS A 16 22.54 18.02 -0.35
CA LYS A 16 22.78 19.39 -0.82
C LYS A 16 24.21 19.87 -0.58
N VAL A 17 25.03 19.08 0.12
CA VAL A 17 26.38 19.45 0.50
C VAL A 17 27.37 18.72 -0.41
N ASP A 18 28.17 19.48 -1.16
CA ASP A 18 29.24 18.91 -1.99
C ASP A 18 30.43 18.50 -1.12
N LEU A 19 30.61 17.20 -0.94
CA LEU A 19 31.67 16.61 -0.13
C LEU A 19 33.07 16.84 -0.73
N ASN A 20 33.18 17.01 -2.04
CA ASN A 20 34.47 17.25 -2.71
C ASN A 20 34.97 18.66 -2.42
N GLU A 21 34.08 19.65 -2.51
CA GLU A 21 34.38 21.05 -2.17
C GLU A 21 34.73 21.20 -0.68
N MET A 22 34.08 20.44 0.19
CA MET A 22 34.45 20.40 1.61
C MET A 22 35.81 19.77 1.85
N ALA A 23 36.18 18.73 1.10
CA ALA A 23 37.46 18.05 1.22
C ALA A 23 38.62 18.93 0.72
N THR A 24 38.42 19.74 -0.32
CA THR A 24 39.42 20.70 -0.79
C THR A 24 39.64 21.83 0.22
N LYS A 25 38.55 22.41 0.76
CA LYS A 25 38.61 23.41 1.84
C LYS A 25 39.29 22.86 3.10
N ALA A 26 39.07 21.58 3.42
CA ALA A 26 39.77 20.88 4.49
C ALA A 26 41.29 20.85 4.29
N ALA A 27 41.71 20.53 3.05
CA ALA A 27 43.11 20.42 2.68
C ALA A 27 43.82 21.78 2.67
N GLU A 28 43.07 22.85 2.37
CA GLU A 28 43.54 24.24 2.41
C GLU A 28 43.57 24.84 3.83
N GLY A 29 43.10 24.08 4.84
CA GLY A 29 43.10 24.50 6.25
C GLY A 29 41.91 25.39 6.64
N GLU A 30 40.90 25.50 5.77
CA GLU A 30 39.67 26.24 6.07
C GLU A 30 38.77 25.48 7.06
N LYS A 31 37.94 26.23 7.79
CA LYS A 31 37.01 25.67 8.78
C LYS A 31 35.82 25.01 8.08
N ILE A 32 35.72 23.69 8.21
CA ILE A 32 34.66 22.87 7.61
C ILE A 32 33.43 22.80 8.52
N SER A 33 32.23 22.87 7.96
CA SER A 33 30.98 22.61 8.69
C SER A 33 30.87 21.14 9.09
N ARG A 34 30.76 20.87 10.40
CA ARG A 34 30.55 19.52 10.95
C ARG A 34 29.05 19.14 10.85
N PRO A 35 28.74 17.84 10.70
CA PRO A 35 27.37 17.38 10.68
C PRO A 35 26.72 17.54 12.07
N SER A 36 25.39 17.66 12.09
CA SER A 36 24.61 17.75 13.32
C SER A 36 24.07 16.38 13.72
N VAL A 37 24.03 16.09 15.02
CA VAL A 37 23.37 14.89 15.55
C VAL A 37 21.86 15.09 15.47
N GLN A 38 21.16 14.17 14.80
CA GLN A 38 19.70 14.20 14.73
C GLN A 38 19.12 14.09 16.15
N LYS A 39 18.35 15.11 16.56
CA LYS A 39 17.74 15.20 17.91
C LYS A 39 16.51 14.30 18.07
N ASP A 40 15.97 13.77 16.98
CA ASP A 40 14.68 13.06 16.95
C ASP A 40 14.75 11.60 17.41
N LYS A 41 15.94 11.04 17.65
CA LYS A 41 16.11 9.66 18.14
C LYS A 41 16.72 9.68 19.54
N GLN A 42 16.08 8.99 20.48
CA GLN A 42 16.60 8.80 21.84
C GLN A 42 17.89 7.95 21.79
N LEU A 43 19.05 8.61 21.83
CA LEU A 43 20.36 7.99 21.89
C LEU A 43 20.91 8.11 23.32
N HIS A 44 21.68 7.11 23.77
CA HIS A 44 22.36 7.19 25.07
C HIS A 44 23.28 8.43 25.12
N PRO A 45 23.25 9.25 26.20
CA PRO A 45 24.07 10.46 26.32
C PRO A 45 25.56 10.21 26.05
N ASP A 46 26.10 9.09 26.52
CA ASP A 46 27.51 8.73 26.30
C ASP A 46 27.83 8.40 24.84
N LEU A 47 26.89 7.83 24.07
CA LEU A 47 27.08 7.61 22.62
C LEU A 47 27.04 8.94 21.86
N GLN A 48 26.19 9.87 22.31
CA GLN A 48 26.12 11.21 21.74
C GLN A 48 27.42 11.99 22.02
N ALA A 49 27.95 11.92 23.24
CA ALA A 49 29.22 12.52 23.62
C ALA A 49 30.38 11.93 22.81
N LEU A 50 30.47 10.59 22.72
CA LEU A 50 31.50 9.91 21.94
C LEU A 50 31.46 10.30 20.45
N LEU A 51 30.27 10.49 19.90
CA LEU A 51 30.08 10.92 18.51
C LEU A 51 30.48 12.39 18.30
N GLN A 52 30.27 13.26 19.28
CA GLN A 52 30.78 14.64 19.28
C GLN A 52 32.31 14.67 19.40
N ASP A 53 32.91 13.83 20.25
CA ASP A 53 34.36 13.70 20.38
C ASP A 53 35.01 13.25 19.06
N CYS A 54 34.32 12.37 18.30
CA CYS A 54 34.77 11.95 16.97
C CYS A 54 34.75 13.10 15.93
N TRP A 55 34.03 14.18 16.18
CA TRP A 55 33.91 15.34 15.30
C TRP A 55 34.69 16.57 15.80
N HIS A 56 35.57 16.40 16.77
CA HIS A 56 36.37 17.50 17.32
C HIS A 56 37.21 18.21 16.24
N ASP A 57 37.34 19.53 16.34
CA ASP A 57 38.04 20.36 15.35
C ASP A 57 39.52 19.98 15.27
N SER A 58 40.20 19.94 16.41
CA SER A 58 41.58 19.45 16.54
C SER A 58 41.68 17.95 16.23
N PRO A 59 42.52 17.52 15.27
CA PRO A 59 42.74 16.11 14.96
C PRO A 59 43.24 15.30 16.15
N ASP A 60 44.11 15.88 16.99
CA ASP A 60 44.74 15.20 18.13
C ASP A 60 43.78 14.95 19.30
N ALA A 61 42.68 15.73 19.36
CA ALA A 61 41.65 15.56 20.37
C ALA A 61 40.65 14.44 20.00
N ARG A 62 40.68 13.94 18.76
CA ARG A 62 39.77 12.89 18.31
C ARG A 62 40.19 11.54 18.92
N PRO A 63 39.25 10.75 19.43
CA PRO A 63 39.56 9.45 20.00
C PRO A 63 40.08 8.49 18.93
N SER A 64 41.01 7.61 19.33
CA SER A 64 41.47 6.53 18.45
C SER A 64 40.34 5.56 18.13
N VAL A 65 40.38 4.94 16.95
CA VAL A 65 39.40 3.93 16.51
C VAL A 65 39.26 2.80 17.53
N ARG A 66 40.36 2.41 18.19
CA ARG A 66 40.35 1.41 19.26
C ARG A 66 39.55 1.87 20.48
N ARG A 67 39.70 3.12 20.92
CA ARG A 67 38.93 3.71 22.02
C ARG A 67 37.45 3.81 21.63
N VAL A 68 37.14 4.30 20.43
CA VAL A 68 35.75 4.39 19.93
C VAL A 68 35.09 3.02 19.95
N ARG A 69 35.77 1.98 19.44
CA ARG A 69 35.25 0.62 19.45
C ARG A 69 34.98 0.10 20.87
N LEU A 70 35.94 0.24 21.78
CA LEU A 70 35.81 -0.26 23.16
C LEU A 70 34.73 0.50 23.94
N SER A 71 34.67 1.82 23.80
CA SER A 71 33.64 2.66 24.42
C SER A 71 32.25 2.33 23.88
N THR A 72 32.10 2.19 22.56
CA THR A 72 30.85 1.76 21.94
C THR A 72 30.45 0.35 22.41
N GLU A 73 31.37 -0.62 22.41
CA GLU A 73 31.10 -1.97 22.93
C GLU A 73 30.71 -1.97 24.41
N SER A 74 31.34 -1.12 25.22
CA SER A 74 31.03 -0.99 26.65
C SER A 74 29.65 -0.39 26.87
N ILE A 75 29.33 0.72 26.20
CA ILE A 75 28.04 1.41 26.32
C ILE A 75 26.91 0.51 25.79
N MET A 76 27.16 -0.24 24.72
CA MET A 76 26.20 -1.20 24.16
C MET A 76 26.00 -2.46 25.02
N LYS A 77 26.92 -2.80 25.93
CA LYS A 77 26.82 -3.98 26.81
C LYS A 77 26.12 -3.71 28.14
N THR A 78 26.05 -2.47 28.59
CA THR A 78 25.31 -2.09 29.81
C THR A 78 23.80 -2.15 29.57
N LYS A 79 23.07 -2.84 30.47
CA LYS A 79 21.61 -3.08 30.40
C LYS A 79 20.82 -1.77 30.17
N GLY A 80 19.93 -1.77 29.18
CA GLY A 80 19.27 -0.57 28.64
C GLY A 80 19.81 -0.13 27.28
N SER A 81 20.39 -1.07 26.53
CA SER A 81 21.17 -0.84 25.32
C SER A 81 20.29 -0.47 24.12
N LEU A 82 20.86 0.27 23.16
CA LEU A 82 20.27 0.55 21.84
C LEU A 82 19.69 -0.72 21.18
N VAL A 83 20.26 -1.89 21.46
CA VAL A 83 19.76 -3.18 20.96
C VAL A 83 18.36 -3.48 21.49
N ASP A 84 18.07 -3.22 22.76
CA ASP A 84 16.73 -3.40 23.36
C ASP A 84 15.72 -2.39 22.80
N SER A 85 16.19 -1.17 22.51
CA SER A 85 15.37 -0.15 21.83
C SER A 85 15.09 -0.54 20.38
N MET A 86 16.09 -1.10 19.68
CA MET A 86 15.96 -1.59 18.31
C MET A 86 15.05 -2.82 18.22
N THR A 87 15.13 -3.77 19.16
CA THR A 87 14.24 -4.94 19.17
C THR A 87 12.80 -4.50 19.41
N ARG A 88 12.55 -3.62 20.38
CA ARG A 88 11.21 -3.06 20.62
C ARG A 88 10.67 -2.29 19.42
N MET A 89 11.52 -1.49 18.78
CA MET A 89 11.15 -0.74 17.57
C MET A 89 10.85 -1.68 16.40
N MET A 90 11.65 -2.73 16.20
CA MET A 90 11.41 -3.75 15.17
C MET A 90 10.12 -4.53 15.42
N GLU A 91 9.83 -4.86 16.68
CA GLU A 91 8.59 -5.54 17.07
C GLU A 91 7.37 -4.65 16.81
N GLU A 92 7.45 -3.36 17.14
CA GLU A 92 6.40 -2.38 16.84
C GLU A 92 6.21 -2.19 15.32
N TYR A 93 7.29 -2.12 14.54
CA TYR A 93 7.20 -2.08 13.08
C TYR A 93 6.58 -3.36 12.50
N ALA A 94 6.97 -4.54 12.99
CA ALA A 94 6.44 -5.82 12.53
C ALA A 94 4.93 -5.91 12.79
N ASN A 95 4.49 -5.57 14.01
CA ASN A 95 3.07 -5.55 14.39
C ASN A 95 2.26 -4.56 13.54
N ASN A 96 2.79 -3.35 13.33
CA ASN A 96 2.14 -2.35 12.49
C ASN A 96 2.06 -2.79 11.02
N LEU A 97 3.10 -3.45 10.51
CA LEU A 97 3.10 -3.98 9.14
C LEU A 97 2.09 -5.11 9.00
N GLU A 98 2.03 -6.04 9.96
CA GLU A 98 1.07 -7.14 9.95
C GLU A 98 -0.37 -6.62 9.99
N LYS A 99 -0.65 -5.62 10.84
CA LYS A 99 -1.94 -4.95 10.87
C LYS A 99 -2.29 -4.31 9.52
N LEU A 100 -1.35 -3.55 8.94
CA LEU A 100 -1.57 -2.88 7.65
C LEU A 100 -1.78 -3.87 6.51
N VAL A 101 -1.03 -4.97 6.49
CA VAL A 101 -1.20 -6.06 5.54
C VAL A 101 -2.60 -6.65 5.70
N GLY A 102 -2.99 -7.01 6.92
CA GLY A 102 -4.31 -7.57 7.24
C GLY A 102 -5.46 -6.66 6.80
N GLU A 103 -5.37 -5.36 7.08
CA GLU A 103 -6.37 -4.37 6.65
C GLU A 103 -6.47 -4.30 5.12
N ARG A 104 -5.33 -4.24 4.42
CA ARG A 104 -5.32 -4.18 2.94
C ARG A 104 -5.81 -5.47 2.30
N THR A 105 -5.42 -6.63 2.82
CA THR A 105 -5.91 -7.92 2.32
C THR A 105 -7.41 -8.05 2.53
N GLY A 106 -7.93 -7.61 3.68
CA GLY A 106 -9.38 -7.60 3.92
C GLY A 106 -10.14 -6.71 2.93
N MET A 107 -9.66 -5.49 2.68
CA MET A 107 -10.26 -4.60 1.67
C MET A 107 -10.23 -5.21 0.26
N LEU A 108 -9.12 -5.88 -0.09
CA LEU A 108 -8.99 -6.56 -1.38
C LEU A 108 -9.98 -7.71 -1.49
N GLU A 109 -10.11 -8.54 -0.45
CA GLU A 109 -11.07 -9.64 -0.40
C GLU A 109 -12.51 -9.13 -0.58
N GLU A 110 -12.92 -8.08 0.14
CA GLU A 110 -14.25 -7.50 -0.04
C GLU A 110 -14.50 -6.96 -1.45
N ALA A 111 -13.48 -6.32 -2.04
CA ALA A 111 -13.57 -5.82 -3.41
C ALA A 111 -13.68 -6.97 -4.41
N THR A 112 -12.91 -8.06 -4.22
CA THR A 112 -12.98 -9.25 -5.08
C THR A 112 -14.34 -9.93 -4.98
N ILE A 113 -14.90 -10.10 -3.78
CA ILE A 113 -16.23 -10.67 -3.57
C ILE A 113 -17.32 -9.82 -4.27
N ARG A 114 -17.24 -8.50 -4.14
CA ARG A 114 -18.17 -7.58 -4.83
C ARG A 114 -18.04 -7.68 -6.35
N ALA A 115 -16.82 -7.66 -6.88
CA ALA A 115 -16.55 -7.80 -8.30
C ALA A 115 -17.09 -9.13 -8.84
N ASP A 116 -16.85 -10.22 -8.11
CA ASP A 116 -17.31 -11.56 -8.48
C ASP A 116 -18.83 -11.69 -8.50
N LYS A 117 -19.51 -11.11 -7.52
CA LYS A 117 -20.96 -11.06 -7.47
C LYS A 117 -21.54 -10.29 -8.64
N LEU A 118 -21.00 -9.11 -8.95
CA LEU A 118 -21.42 -8.29 -10.08
C LEU A 118 -21.17 -9.01 -11.41
N LEU A 119 -20.01 -9.63 -11.57
CA LEU A 119 -19.66 -10.38 -12.76
C LEU A 119 -20.63 -11.56 -12.99
N GLY A 120 -21.01 -12.26 -11.93
CA GLY A 120 -22.01 -13.34 -12.00
C GLY A 120 -23.44 -12.86 -12.24
N GLN A 121 -23.76 -11.61 -11.95
CA GLN A 121 -25.06 -10.99 -12.28
C GLN A 121 -25.12 -10.53 -13.74
N LEU A 122 -23.99 -10.14 -14.33
CA LEU A 122 -23.93 -9.61 -15.70
C LEU A 122 -23.71 -10.70 -16.75
N LEU A 123 -22.98 -11.76 -16.42
CA LEU A 123 -22.55 -12.78 -17.37
C LEU A 123 -22.88 -14.20 -16.87
N PRO A 124 -23.12 -15.17 -17.77
CA PRO A 124 -23.19 -16.57 -17.40
C PRO A 124 -21.97 -17.01 -16.61
N LYS A 125 -22.16 -17.92 -15.65
CA LYS A 125 -21.06 -18.54 -14.87
C LYS A 125 -19.90 -19.01 -15.76
N PHE A 126 -20.20 -19.62 -16.90
CA PHE A 126 -19.19 -20.07 -17.86
C PHE A 126 -18.36 -18.91 -18.42
N VAL A 127 -19.01 -17.86 -18.93
CA VAL A 127 -18.34 -16.69 -19.51
C VAL A 127 -17.54 -15.95 -18.45
N ALA A 128 -18.12 -15.75 -17.26
CA ALA A 128 -17.45 -15.15 -16.12
C ALA A 128 -16.18 -15.92 -15.73
N ASN A 129 -16.24 -17.25 -15.67
CA ASN A 129 -15.09 -18.09 -15.32
C ASN A 129 -13.99 -18.06 -16.38
N GLU A 130 -14.33 -18.06 -17.67
CA GLU A 130 -13.34 -17.95 -18.74
C GLU A 130 -12.63 -16.59 -18.69
N LEU A 131 -13.39 -15.50 -18.50
CA LEU A 131 -12.83 -14.15 -18.36
C LEU A 131 -11.95 -14.00 -17.11
N LYS A 132 -12.37 -14.56 -15.95
CA LYS A 132 -11.55 -14.57 -14.73
C LYS A 132 -10.21 -15.27 -14.94
N ASN A 133 -10.19 -16.32 -15.76
CA ASN A 133 -8.98 -17.05 -16.08
C ASN A 133 -8.16 -16.43 -17.23
N GLY A 134 -8.55 -15.25 -17.73
CA GLY A 134 -7.87 -14.58 -18.84
C GLY A 134 -7.97 -15.33 -20.17
N ARG A 135 -8.93 -16.25 -20.30
CA ARG A 135 -9.12 -17.04 -21.53
C ARG A 135 -10.14 -16.38 -22.45
N PRO A 136 -9.93 -16.45 -23.78
CA PRO A 136 -10.91 -15.99 -24.74
C PRO A 136 -12.17 -16.87 -24.65
N VAL A 137 -13.35 -16.25 -24.77
CA VAL A 137 -14.64 -16.94 -24.73
C VAL A 137 -14.99 -17.43 -26.15
N PRO A 138 -14.93 -18.74 -26.44
CA PRO A 138 -15.26 -19.23 -27.78
C PRO A 138 -16.77 -19.07 -28.06
N PRO A 139 -17.16 -18.85 -29.33
CA PRO A 139 -18.56 -18.86 -29.73
C PRO A 139 -19.22 -20.18 -29.32
N LYS A 140 -20.40 -20.09 -28.70
CA LYS A 140 -21.16 -21.25 -28.24
C LYS A 140 -22.39 -21.45 -29.11
N MET A 141 -22.54 -22.67 -29.63
CA MET A 141 -23.76 -23.10 -30.30
C MET A 141 -24.78 -23.57 -29.25
N TYR A 142 -26.00 -23.06 -29.34
CA TYR A 142 -27.12 -23.48 -28.51
C TYR A 142 -28.07 -24.36 -29.32
N LYS A 143 -28.57 -25.45 -28.72
CA LYS A 143 -29.51 -26.37 -29.38
C LYS A 143 -30.86 -25.71 -29.71
N SER A 144 -31.25 -24.70 -28.92
CA SER A 144 -32.46 -23.92 -29.08
C SER A 144 -32.23 -22.51 -28.53
N ALA A 145 -32.82 -21.51 -29.17
CA ALA A 145 -32.82 -20.13 -28.73
C ALA A 145 -34.18 -19.50 -29.07
N THR A 146 -34.66 -18.62 -28.19
CA THR A 146 -35.92 -17.89 -28.37
C THR A 146 -35.62 -16.40 -28.27
N VAL A 147 -36.19 -15.60 -29.18
CA VAL A 147 -36.12 -14.14 -29.13
C VAL A 147 -37.45 -13.62 -28.61
N LEU A 148 -37.39 -12.77 -27.57
CA LEU A 148 -38.56 -12.15 -26.97
C LEU A 148 -38.57 -10.66 -27.31
N PHE A 149 -39.64 -10.22 -27.97
CA PHE A 149 -39.94 -8.81 -28.18
C PHE A 149 -41.04 -8.39 -27.21
N THR A 150 -40.73 -7.48 -26.29
CA THR A 150 -41.67 -6.97 -25.29
C THR A 150 -41.79 -5.46 -25.41
N ASP A 151 -43.02 -4.98 -25.54
CA ASP A 151 -43.36 -3.56 -25.44
C ASP A 151 -44.31 -3.35 -24.25
N VAL A 152 -44.16 -2.20 -23.58
CA VAL A 152 -45.03 -1.82 -22.47
C VAL A 152 -46.11 -0.90 -23.02
N VAL A 153 -47.32 -1.44 -23.16
CA VAL A 153 -48.45 -0.68 -23.69
C VAL A 153 -48.71 0.55 -22.82
N GLY A 154 -48.73 1.72 -23.46
CA GLY A 154 -48.99 2.99 -22.76
C GLY A 154 -47.82 3.52 -21.93
N PHE A 155 -46.60 3.01 -22.11
CA PHE A 155 -45.40 3.45 -21.40
C PHE A 155 -45.23 4.98 -21.41
N THR A 156 -45.43 5.65 -22.54
CA THR A 156 -45.33 7.11 -22.64
C THR A 156 -46.31 7.84 -21.72
N LYS A 157 -47.54 7.34 -21.60
CA LYS A 157 -48.55 7.94 -20.71
C LYS A 157 -48.18 7.71 -19.24
N LEU A 158 -47.73 6.49 -18.92
CA LEU A 158 -47.26 6.13 -17.59
C LEU A 158 -46.08 7.01 -17.15
N CYS A 159 -45.08 7.20 -18.01
CA CYS A 159 -43.95 8.11 -17.74
C CYS A 159 -44.37 9.58 -17.61
N GLY A 160 -45.46 10.00 -18.25
CA GLY A 160 -46.00 11.35 -18.13
C GLY A 160 -46.76 11.61 -16.82
N SER A 161 -47.32 10.56 -16.21
CA SER A 161 -48.10 10.66 -14.96
C SER A 161 -47.36 10.19 -13.71
N SER A 162 -46.20 9.54 -13.86
CA SER A 162 -45.44 8.93 -12.75
C SER A 162 -44.09 9.60 -12.55
N THR A 163 -43.59 9.53 -11.32
CA THR A 163 -42.24 9.99 -11.01
C THR A 163 -41.19 9.03 -11.62
N PRO A 164 -39.97 9.52 -11.93
CA PRO A 164 -38.91 8.67 -12.48
C PRO A 164 -38.62 7.43 -11.62
N ILE A 165 -38.70 7.54 -10.30
CA ILE A 165 -38.44 6.42 -9.39
C ILE A 165 -39.52 5.34 -9.47
N GLU A 166 -40.80 5.71 -9.63
CA GLU A 166 -41.91 4.77 -9.78
C GLU A 166 -41.79 3.99 -11.10
N VAL A 167 -41.43 4.67 -12.20
CA VAL A 167 -41.20 4.03 -13.49
C VAL A 167 -40.06 3.02 -13.41
N VAL A 168 -38.95 3.39 -12.76
CA VAL A 168 -37.80 2.48 -12.56
C VAL A 168 -38.22 1.27 -11.72
N ASN A 169 -38.98 1.46 -10.64
CA ASN A 169 -39.44 0.36 -9.79
C ASN A 169 -40.39 -0.60 -10.53
N LEU A 170 -41.29 -0.07 -11.37
CA LEU A 170 -42.16 -0.88 -12.21
C LEU A 170 -41.34 -1.75 -13.18
N LEU A 171 -40.41 -1.13 -13.91
CA LEU A 171 -39.58 -1.86 -14.88
C LEU A 171 -38.73 -2.93 -14.18
N ASN A 172 -38.09 -2.59 -13.05
CA ASN A 172 -37.35 -3.55 -12.25
C ASN A 172 -38.22 -4.74 -11.83
N SER A 173 -39.46 -4.49 -11.39
CA SER A 173 -40.38 -5.56 -11.00
C SER A 173 -40.74 -6.50 -12.16
N VAL A 174 -41.07 -5.93 -13.34
CA VAL A 174 -41.41 -6.72 -14.54
C VAL A 174 -40.23 -7.56 -15.01
N TYR A 175 -39.05 -6.95 -15.15
CA TYR A 175 -37.86 -7.66 -15.63
C TYR A 175 -37.30 -8.66 -14.61
N SER A 176 -37.44 -8.39 -13.30
CA SER A 176 -37.10 -9.37 -12.26
C SER A 176 -38.02 -10.58 -12.33
N GLY A 177 -39.31 -10.39 -12.58
CA GLY A 177 -40.25 -11.50 -12.79
C GLY A 177 -39.90 -12.37 -14.00
N PHE A 178 -39.43 -11.77 -15.10
CA PHE A 178 -38.89 -12.55 -16.22
C PHE A 178 -37.62 -13.32 -15.84
N ASP A 179 -36.70 -12.68 -15.10
CA ASP A 179 -35.46 -13.32 -14.66
C ASP A 179 -35.73 -14.51 -13.73
N ASP A 180 -36.72 -14.42 -12.85
CA ASP A 180 -37.14 -15.52 -11.97
C ASP A 180 -37.66 -16.73 -12.77
N ILE A 181 -38.46 -16.50 -13.80
CA ILE A 181 -38.96 -17.56 -14.69
C ILE A 181 -37.80 -18.21 -15.45
N ILE A 182 -36.89 -17.40 -16.00
CA ILE A 182 -35.73 -17.88 -16.76
C ILE A 182 -34.82 -18.72 -15.86
N ASN A 183 -34.53 -18.25 -14.65
CA ASN A 183 -33.72 -18.96 -13.67
C ASN A 183 -34.35 -20.29 -13.25
N LYS A 184 -35.69 -20.35 -13.13
CA LYS A 184 -36.41 -21.59 -12.79
C LYS A 184 -36.30 -22.68 -13.87
N HIS A 185 -36.06 -22.29 -15.11
CA HIS A 185 -35.96 -23.20 -16.26
C HIS A 185 -34.53 -23.38 -16.77
N ASP A 186 -33.51 -23.01 -15.98
CA ASP A 186 -32.09 -23.03 -16.36
C ASP A 186 -31.80 -22.31 -17.70
N GLY A 187 -32.63 -21.32 -18.02
CA GLY A 187 -32.50 -20.50 -19.22
C GLY A 187 -31.44 -19.42 -19.06
N TYR A 188 -30.96 -18.86 -20.17
CA TYR A 188 -30.02 -17.75 -20.17
C TYR A 188 -30.61 -16.54 -20.90
N LYS A 189 -30.67 -15.39 -20.21
CA LYS A 189 -31.07 -14.10 -20.80
C LYS A 189 -29.85 -13.37 -21.36
N VAL A 190 -29.92 -13.02 -22.64
CA VAL A 190 -29.01 -12.04 -23.26
C VAL A 190 -29.82 -10.79 -23.57
N SER A 191 -29.47 -9.65 -22.97
CA SER A 191 -30.00 -8.35 -23.38
C SER A 191 -28.96 -7.63 -24.23
N LYS A 192 -29.37 -7.16 -25.41
CA LYS A 192 -28.57 -6.27 -26.23
C LYS A 192 -28.97 -4.84 -25.89
N ARG A 193 -28.00 -3.99 -25.57
CA ARG A 193 -28.22 -2.53 -25.55
C ARG A 193 -28.01 -2.06 -26.99
N GLU A 194 -29.08 -1.64 -27.63
CA GLU A 194 -29.02 -0.84 -28.87
C GLU A 194 -29.20 0.63 -28.51
#